data_AF-A0A7J4UUK9-F1
#
_entry.id   AF-A0A7J4UUK9-F1
#
_cell.length_a   1.000
_cell.length_b   1.000
_cell.length_c   1.000
_cell.angle_alpha   90.00
_cell.angle_beta   90.00
_cell.angle_gamma   90.00
#
_symmetry.space_group_name_H-M   'P 1'
#
loop_
_entity.id
_entity.type
_entity.pdbx_description
1 polymer ?
#
loop_
_entity_poly.entity_id
_entity_poly.type
_entity_poly.pdbx_seq_one_letter_code
_entity_poly.pdbx_strand_id
1 'polypeptide(L)'
;MVNISKLKLTTLQNEILRLMFINAGNPLNAHTIAQFLKVSQPAISKALPLLEKESLVTINKDMRSKRLSIELNTENHQILWLKRTDNLKQIYESGLLQFFYDKLPQATIILFGSYANGEDTIQSDIDLAAIGTKYKEFDLRKFEQMLERKIIINNYESFEKIDKHLKNNILNGIILKGAVEL
;
A
#
# COMPACT_ATOMS: atom_id res chain seq x y z
N MET A 1 -8.42 -23.48 -17.79
CA MET A 1 -7.92 -22.52 -16.77
C MET A 1 -6.58 -21.98 -17.24
N VAL A 2 -6.49 -20.68 -17.52
CA VAL A 2 -5.18 -20.08 -17.80
C VAL A 2 -4.56 -19.77 -16.44
N ASN A 3 -3.61 -20.59 -16.00
CA ASN A 3 -2.81 -20.30 -14.82
C ASN A 3 -1.78 -19.22 -15.19
N ILE A 4 -2.24 -17.97 -15.29
CA ILE A 4 -1.39 -16.82 -15.65
C ILE A 4 -0.43 -16.48 -14.50
N SER A 5 -0.78 -16.85 -13.25
CA SER A 5 0.07 -16.63 -12.09
C SER A 5 1.19 -17.66 -12.01
N LYS A 6 2.40 -17.23 -12.39
CA LYS A 6 3.63 -18.02 -12.23
C LYS A 6 4.11 -18.05 -10.77
N LEU A 7 3.79 -17.02 -9.99
CA LEU A 7 4.20 -16.89 -8.61
C LEU A 7 3.28 -17.70 -7.68
N LYS A 8 3.85 -18.70 -7.00
CA LYS A 8 3.15 -19.58 -6.07
C LYS A 8 3.74 -19.45 -4.68
N LEU A 9 3.15 -18.58 -3.87
CA LEU A 9 3.55 -18.36 -2.47
C LEU A 9 2.60 -19.11 -1.52
N THR A 10 3.16 -19.65 -0.45
CA THR A 10 2.38 -20.14 0.70
C THR A 10 1.68 -19.00 1.43
N THR A 11 0.71 -19.31 2.30
CA THR A 11 0.05 -18.30 3.15
C THR A 11 1.04 -17.46 3.94
N LEU A 12 1.99 -18.11 4.62
CA LEU A 12 3.01 -17.42 5.40
C LEU A 12 3.90 -16.51 4.53
N GLN A 13 4.24 -16.93 3.32
CA GLN A 13 5.04 -16.10 2.41
C GLN A 13 4.27 -14.87 1.93
N ASN A 14 2.97 -15.00 1.67
CA ASN A 14 2.12 -13.84 1.36
C ASN A 14 1.99 -12.90 2.56
N GLU A 15 1.87 -13.43 3.79
CA GLU A 15 1.82 -12.63 5.02
C GLU A 15 3.13 -11.87 5.26
N ILE A 16 4.28 -12.54 5.08
CA ILE A 16 5.60 -11.88 5.12
C ILE A 16 5.65 -10.77 4.08
N LEU A 17 5.26 -11.05 2.83
CA LEU A 17 5.31 -10.07 1.75
C LEU A 17 4.42 -8.85 2.03
N ARG A 18 3.19 -9.06 2.54
CA ARG A 18 2.29 -7.98 2.96
C ARG A 18 2.89 -7.13 4.09
N LEU A 19 3.51 -7.77 5.09
CA LEU A 19 4.22 -7.04 6.15
C LEU A 19 5.37 -6.19 5.57
N MET A 20 6.11 -6.72 4.60
CA MET A 20 7.18 -6.00 3.92
C MET A 20 6.65 -4.83 3.07
N PHE A 21 5.47 -4.94 2.46
CA PHE A 21 4.82 -3.82 1.78
C PHE A 21 4.49 -2.69 2.75
N ILE A 22 3.90 -3.01 3.91
CA ILE A 22 3.58 -2.02 4.95
C ILE A 22 4.85 -1.40 5.55
N ASN A 23 5.96 -2.13 5.61
CA ASN A 23 7.24 -1.65 6.13
C ASN A 23 8.24 -1.26 5.03
N ALA A 24 7.77 -0.93 3.83
CA ALA A 24 8.65 -0.55 2.72
C ALA A 24 9.57 0.63 3.11
N GLY A 25 10.86 0.50 2.77
CA GLY A 25 11.92 1.44 3.15
C GLY A 25 12.45 1.27 4.58
N ASN A 26 11.99 0.27 5.33
CA ASN A 26 12.49 -0.06 6.66
C ASN A 26 12.92 -1.54 6.74
N PRO A 27 14.22 -1.85 6.78
CA PRO A 27 14.70 -3.23 6.88
C PRO A 27 14.28 -3.89 8.20
N LEU A 28 13.81 -5.13 8.12
CA LEU A 28 13.40 -5.93 9.28
C LEU A 28 14.34 -7.12 9.47
N ASN A 29 14.35 -7.68 10.67
CA ASN A 29 15.04 -8.95 10.93
C ASN A 29 14.02 -10.09 11.11
N ALA A 30 14.48 -11.34 10.99
CA ALA A 30 13.61 -12.52 11.08
C ALA A 30 12.87 -12.65 12.42
N HIS A 31 13.46 -12.17 13.52
CA HIS A 31 12.81 -12.18 14.83
C HIS A 31 11.66 -11.16 14.89
N THR A 32 11.88 -9.94 14.38
CA THR A 32 10.85 -8.90 14.31
C THR A 32 9.69 -9.33 13.41
N ILE A 33 9.96 -9.93 12.24
CA ILE A 33 8.91 -10.50 11.37
C ILE A 33 8.10 -11.56 12.12
N ALA A 34 8.77 -12.46 12.84
CA ALA A 34 8.12 -13.51 13.62
C ALA A 34 7.20 -12.94 14.71
N GLN A 35 7.60 -11.85 15.37
CA GLN A 35 6.77 -11.15 16.36
C GLN A 35 5.53 -10.51 15.74
N PHE A 36 5.67 -9.82 14.61
CA PHE A 36 4.53 -9.20 13.91
C PHE A 36 3.50 -10.25 13.46
N LEU A 37 3.98 -11.34 12.85
CA LEU A 37 3.12 -12.40 12.32
C LEU A 37 2.70 -13.45 13.36
N LYS A 38 3.20 -13.34 14.61
CA LYS A 38 2.92 -14.29 15.70
C LYS A 38 3.24 -15.75 15.33
N VAL A 39 4.36 -15.96 14.64
CA VAL A 39 4.86 -17.29 14.25
C VAL A 39 6.25 -17.54 14.81
N SER A 40 6.76 -18.76 14.68
CA SER A 40 8.12 -19.07 15.12
C SER A 40 9.18 -18.50 14.15
N GLN A 41 10.30 -18.03 14.69
CA GLN A 41 11.43 -17.56 13.88
C GLN A 41 11.94 -18.63 12.88
N PRO A 42 12.04 -19.93 13.23
CA PRO A 42 12.39 -20.97 12.25
C PRO A 42 11.41 -21.06 11.06
N ALA A 43 10.11 -20.82 11.27
CA ALA A 43 9.14 -20.80 10.18
C ALA A 43 9.43 -19.64 9.20
N ILE A 44 9.77 -18.45 9.72
CA ILE A 44 10.22 -17.31 8.90
C ILE A 44 11.49 -17.68 8.14
N SER A 45 12.51 -18.21 8.82
CA SER A 45 13.76 -18.62 8.17
C SER A 45 13.58 -19.67 7.07
N LYS A 46 12.56 -20.53 7.18
CA LYS A 46 12.21 -21.51 6.13
C LYS A 46 11.46 -20.88 4.96
N ALA A 47 10.69 -19.82 5.19
CA ALA A 47 9.89 -19.15 4.17
C ALA A 47 10.70 -18.18 3.28
N LEU A 48 11.69 -17.51 3.87
CA LEU A 48 12.51 -16.47 3.24
C LEU A 48 13.26 -16.91 1.95
N PRO A 49 13.86 -18.11 1.85
CA PRO A 49 14.65 -18.49 0.67
C PRO A 49 13.88 -18.44 -0.65
N LEU A 50 12.58 -18.74 -0.65
CA LEU A 50 11.77 -18.62 -1.87
C LEU A 50 11.50 -17.16 -2.22
N LEU A 51 11.22 -16.32 -1.23
CA LEU A 51 10.97 -14.88 -1.45
C LEU A 51 12.22 -14.20 -2.03
N GLU A 52 13.40 -14.57 -1.53
CA GLU A 52 14.69 -14.10 -2.07
C GLU A 52 14.95 -14.65 -3.48
N LYS A 53 14.72 -15.95 -3.71
CA LYS A 53 14.88 -16.58 -5.02
C LYS A 53 13.99 -15.93 -6.09
N GLU A 54 12.75 -15.60 -5.75
CA GLU A 54 11.82 -14.90 -6.64
C GLU A 54 12.11 -13.39 -6.73
N SER A 55 13.22 -12.93 -6.14
CA SER A 55 13.65 -11.52 -6.13
C SER A 55 12.60 -10.57 -5.57
N LEU A 56 11.81 -11.03 -4.59
CA LEU A 56 10.79 -10.23 -3.92
C LEU A 56 11.34 -9.48 -2.71
N VAL A 57 12.31 -10.08 -2.03
CA VAL A 57 13.04 -9.50 -0.90
C VAL A 57 14.54 -9.63 -1.11
N THR A 58 15.30 -8.74 -0.50
CA THR A 58 16.76 -8.85 -0.38
C THR A 58 17.10 -9.25 1.05
N ILE A 59 18.09 -10.13 1.21
CA ILE A 59 18.53 -10.61 2.53
C ILE A 59 20.03 -10.33 2.67
N ASN A 60 20.37 -9.38 3.51
CA ASN A 60 21.75 -8.99 3.78
C ASN A 60 22.12 -9.36 5.22
N LYS A 61 23.39 -9.65 5.49
CA LYS A 61 23.88 -9.75 6.87
C LYS A 61 24.34 -8.37 7.31
N ASP A 62 23.72 -7.85 8.37
CA ASP A 62 24.21 -6.64 9.02
C ASP A 62 25.60 -6.91 9.62
N MET A 63 26.59 -6.15 9.15
CA MET A 63 27.99 -6.28 9.54
C MET A 63 28.23 -6.01 11.03
N ARG A 64 27.38 -5.20 11.69
CA ARG A 64 27.50 -4.83 13.10
C ARG A 64 26.80 -5.83 14.01
N SER A 65 25.54 -6.13 13.72
CA SER A 65 24.72 -6.99 14.58
C SER A 65 24.84 -8.48 14.25
N LYS A 66 25.44 -8.83 13.10
CA LYS A 66 25.46 -10.18 12.50
C LYS A 66 24.07 -10.77 12.25
N ARG A 67 23.00 -9.97 12.37
CA ARG A 67 21.62 -10.38 12.11
C ARG A 67 21.29 -10.23 10.63
N LEU A 68 20.27 -10.95 10.19
CA LEU A 68 19.71 -10.78 8.85
C LEU A 68 18.92 -9.46 8.80
N SER A 69 19.22 -8.67 7.79
CA SER A 69 18.50 -7.49 7.34
C SER A 69 17.72 -7.89 6.10
N ILE A 70 16.40 -7.88 6.21
CA ILE A 70 15.46 -8.31 5.17
C ILE A 70 14.71 -7.08 4.73
N GLU A 71 14.76 -6.79 3.43
CA GLU A 71 14.12 -5.62 2.85
C GLU A 71 13.35 -5.99 1.58
N LEU A 72 12.33 -5.20 1.25
CA LEU A 72 11.61 -5.35 0.01
C LEU A 72 12.54 -5.03 -1.17
N ASN A 73 12.53 -5.85 -2.23
CA ASN A 73 13.34 -5.58 -3.41
C ASN A 73 12.67 -4.54 -4.33
N THR A 74 12.81 -3.26 -3.99
CA THR A 74 12.18 -2.14 -4.74
C THR A 74 12.73 -1.95 -6.16
N GLU A 75 13.91 -2.48 -6.46
CA GLU A 75 14.49 -2.50 -7.81
C GLU A 75 13.72 -3.41 -8.77
N ASN A 76 12.92 -4.34 -8.24
CA ASN A 76 12.07 -5.21 -9.03
C ASN A 76 10.72 -4.52 -9.32
N HIS A 77 10.48 -4.07 -10.55
CA HIS A 77 9.20 -3.45 -10.93
C HIS A 77 7.97 -4.31 -10.63
N GLN A 78 8.09 -5.64 -10.62
CA GLN A 78 6.99 -6.53 -10.24
C GLN A 78 6.53 -6.28 -8.80
N ILE A 79 7.44 -5.89 -7.90
CA ILE A 79 7.11 -5.58 -6.51
C ILE A 79 6.24 -4.33 -6.42
N LEU A 80 6.52 -3.30 -7.21
CA LEU A 80 5.68 -2.10 -7.24
C LEU A 80 4.26 -2.44 -7.68
N TRP A 81 4.09 -3.32 -8.67
CA TRP A 81 2.76 -3.77 -9.11
C TRP A 81 2.05 -4.59 -8.05
N LEU A 82 2.73 -5.55 -7.42
CA LEU A 82 2.14 -6.35 -6.33
C LEU A 82 1.74 -5.46 -5.16
N LYS A 83 2.61 -4.52 -4.79
CA LYS A 83 2.35 -3.56 -3.72
C LYS A 83 1.20 -2.64 -4.04
N ARG A 84 1.12 -2.09 -5.25
CA ARG A 84 -0.04 -1.32 -5.74
C ARG A 84 -1.34 -2.11 -5.61
N THR A 85 -1.34 -3.39 -5.98
CA THR A 85 -2.53 -4.23 -5.85
C THR A 85 -2.91 -4.51 -4.40
N ASP A 86 -1.92 -4.72 -3.53
CA ASP A 86 -2.15 -4.94 -2.09
C ASP A 86 -2.64 -3.67 -1.40
N ASN A 87 -2.06 -2.51 -1.69
CA ASN A 87 -2.51 -1.19 -1.23
C ASN A 87 -4.00 -0.96 -1.59
N LEU A 88 -4.37 -1.19 -2.85
CA LEU A 88 -5.77 -1.03 -3.27
C LEU A 88 -6.70 -2.03 -2.54
N LYS A 89 -6.25 -3.27 -2.37
CA LYS A 89 -6.97 -4.28 -1.61
C LYS A 89 -7.17 -3.85 -0.15
N GLN A 90 -6.14 -3.30 0.49
CA GLN A 90 -6.22 -2.77 1.86
C GLN A 90 -7.27 -1.66 2.00
N ILE A 91 -7.35 -0.75 1.02
CA ILE A 91 -8.40 0.30 0.98
C ILE A 91 -9.80 -0.33 0.99
N TYR A 92 -10.04 -1.36 0.18
CA TYR A 92 -11.34 -2.05 0.16
C TYR A 92 -11.61 -2.81 1.46
N GLU A 93 -10.65 -3.59 1.96
CA GLU A 93 -10.78 -4.38 3.19
C GLU A 93 -10.99 -3.49 4.43
N SER A 94 -10.45 -2.27 4.44
CA SER A 94 -10.60 -1.33 5.56
C SER A 94 -12.02 -0.76 5.70
N GLY A 95 -12.85 -0.86 4.66
CA GLY A 95 -14.16 -0.22 4.59
C GLY A 95 -14.10 1.29 4.31
N LEU A 96 -12.92 1.85 4.04
CA LEU A 96 -12.76 3.28 3.73
C LEU A 96 -13.56 3.70 2.48
N LEU A 97 -13.62 2.83 1.47
CA LEU A 97 -14.44 3.10 0.29
C LEU A 97 -15.94 3.19 0.64
N GLN A 98 -16.45 2.27 1.46
CA GLN A 98 -17.86 2.31 1.89
C GLN A 98 -18.16 3.59 2.69
N PHE A 99 -17.23 4.00 3.55
CA PHE A 99 -17.33 5.28 4.26
C PHE A 99 -17.50 6.47 3.30
N PHE A 100 -16.79 6.49 2.18
CA PHE A 100 -16.97 7.55 1.19
C PHE A 100 -18.31 7.47 0.45
N TYR A 101 -18.83 6.27 0.17
CA TYR A 101 -20.19 6.14 -0.35
C TYR A 101 -21.24 6.76 0.58
N ASP A 102 -21.09 6.54 1.88
CA ASP A 102 -22.07 7.02 2.87
C ASP A 102 -21.92 8.51 3.17
N LYS A 103 -20.68 9.02 3.25
CA LYS A 103 -20.39 10.39 3.70
C LYS A 103 -20.23 11.41 2.58
N LEU A 104 -19.86 10.94 1.38
CA LEU A 104 -19.59 11.75 0.19
C LEU A 104 -20.29 11.14 -1.04
N PRO A 105 -21.63 10.99 -1.04
CA PRO A 105 -22.36 10.22 -2.04
C PRO A 105 -22.21 10.78 -3.46
N GLN A 106 -22.07 12.10 -3.62
CA GLN A 106 -21.93 12.76 -4.92
C GLN A 106 -20.47 13.01 -5.33
N ALA A 107 -19.50 12.79 -4.44
CA ALA A 107 -18.11 13.10 -4.75
C ALA A 107 -17.45 12.00 -5.59
N THR A 108 -16.56 12.41 -6.50
CA THR A 108 -15.59 11.53 -7.14
C THR A 108 -14.37 11.41 -6.24
N ILE A 109 -14.01 10.18 -5.89
CA ILE A 109 -12.88 9.89 -5.00
C ILE A 109 -11.78 9.21 -5.80
N ILE A 110 -10.60 9.80 -5.77
CA ILE A 110 -9.43 9.33 -6.52
C ILE A 110 -8.27 9.15 -5.55
N LEU A 111 -7.72 7.94 -5.51
CA LEU A 111 -6.47 7.63 -4.83
C LEU A 111 -5.31 7.98 -5.74
N PHE A 112 -4.40 8.83 -5.28
CA PHE A 112 -3.24 9.26 -6.07
C PHE A 112 -1.95 9.26 -5.24
N GLY A 113 -0.85 9.70 -5.85
CA GLY A 113 0.44 9.75 -5.17
C GLY A 113 1.12 8.38 -5.01
N SER A 114 2.11 8.33 -4.12
CA SER A 114 3.00 7.17 -3.98
C SER A 114 2.25 5.88 -3.59
N TYR A 115 1.22 5.99 -2.75
CA TYR A 115 0.39 4.84 -2.34
C TYR A 115 -0.40 4.25 -3.52
N ALA A 116 -0.90 5.11 -4.42
CA ALA A 116 -1.58 4.67 -5.65
C ALA A 116 -0.63 3.97 -6.65
N ASN A 117 0.64 4.36 -6.63
CA ASN A 117 1.68 3.81 -7.52
C ASN A 117 2.33 2.53 -6.94
N GLY A 118 2.18 2.28 -5.64
CA GLY A 118 2.91 1.22 -4.93
C GLY A 118 4.33 1.61 -4.52
N GLU A 119 4.68 2.90 -4.65
CA GLU A 119 6.00 3.48 -4.36
C GLU A 119 6.11 4.00 -2.91
N ASP A 120 5.01 3.93 -2.15
CA ASP A 120 4.97 4.44 -0.77
C ASP A 120 5.99 3.74 0.14
N THR A 121 6.39 4.43 1.20
CA THR A 121 7.22 3.88 2.28
C THR A 121 6.42 3.89 3.57
N ILE A 122 7.00 3.38 4.67
CA ILE A 122 6.38 3.49 6.00
C ILE A 122 6.15 4.94 6.46
N GLN A 123 6.83 5.90 5.86
CA GLN A 123 6.70 7.32 6.18
C GLN A 123 5.67 8.04 5.28
N SER A 124 5.21 7.39 4.22
CA SER A 124 4.24 7.96 3.29
C SER A 124 2.85 8.06 3.92
N ASP A 125 2.02 8.87 3.29
CA ASP A 125 0.60 9.05 3.52
C ASP A 125 -0.23 8.45 2.38
N ILE A 126 -1.54 8.39 2.60
CA ILE A 126 -2.54 8.02 1.61
C ILE A 126 -3.21 9.29 1.11
N ASP A 127 -2.84 9.72 -0.10
CA ASP A 127 -3.41 10.89 -0.76
C ASP A 127 -4.71 10.57 -1.49
N LEU A 128 -5.77 11.26 -1.11
CA LEU A 128 -7.09 11.15 -1.73
C LEU A 128 -7.56 12.51 -2.24
N ALA A 129 -8.10 12.54 -3.45
CA ALA A 129 -8.82 13.69 -3.98
C ALA A 129 -10.32 13.42 -3.92
N ALA A 130 -11.06 14.33 -3.28
CA ALA A 130 -12.52 14.33 -3.24
C ALA A 130 -13.05 15.51 -4.07
N ILE A 131 -13.58 15.22 -5.25
CA ILE A 131 -14.02 16.22 -6.23
C ILE A 131 -15.55 16.29 -6.25
N GLY A 132 -16.13 17.49 -6.38
CA GLY A 132 -17.57 17.69 -6.40
C GLY A 132 -18.18 17.79 -5.00
N THR A 133 -17.37 18.09 -3.99
CA THR A 133 -17.82 18.29 -2.61
C THR A 133 -17.20 19.55 -2.00
N LYS A 134 -17.95 20.20 -1.12
CA LYS A 134 -17.40 21.23 -0.24
C LYS A 134 -16.51 20.58 0.82
N TYR A 135 -15.58 21.37 1.36
CA TYR A 135 -14.73 20.94 2.46
C TYR A 135 -15.56 20.39 3.62
N LYS A 136 -15.15 19.22 4.12
CA LYS A 136 -15.74 18.57 5.28
C LYS A 136 -14.66 17.82 6.03
N GLU A 137 -14.64 18.00 7.35
CA GLU A 137 -13.74 17.30 8.23
C GLU A 137 -14.33 15.92 8.58
N PHE A 138 -13.48 14.89 8.56
CA PHE A 138 -13.85 13.51 8.86
C PHE A 138 -12.90 12.95 9.91
N ASP A 139 -13.44 12.20 10.86
CA ASP A 139 -12.62 11.38 11.75
C ASP A 139 -12.19 10.11 11.02
N LEU A 140 -10.93 10.07 10.60
CA LEU A 140 -10.35 8.95 9.85
C LEU A 140 -9.49 8.01 10.71
N ARG A 141 -9.38 8.27 12.02
CA ARG A 141 -8.44 7.57 12.92
C ARG A 141 -8.58 6.06 12.88
N LYS A 142 -9.82 5.57 12.76
CA LYS A 142 -10.10 4.14 12.63
C LYS A 142 -9.43 3.55 11.38
N PHE A 143 -9.54 4.22 10.24
CA PHE A 143 -8.96 3.75 8.98
C PHE A 143 -7.43 3.89 8.99
N GLU A 144 -6.92 4.99 9.53
CA GLU A 144 -5.48 5.21 9.67
C GLU A 144 -4.81 4.14 10.55
N GLN A 145 -5.47 3.73 11.64
CA GLN A 145 -5.00 2.62 12.48
C GLN A 145 -5.01 1.28 11.74
N MET A 146 -6.01 1.02 10.90
CA MET A 146 -6.11 -0.22 10.13
C MET A 146 -5.11 -0.29 8.96
N LEU A 147 -4.83 0.86 8.34
CA LEU A 147 -3.94 0.97 7.18
C LEU A 147 -2.49 1.28 7.57
N GLU A 148 -2.23 1.55 8.85
CA GLU A 148 -0.93 1.97 9.40
C GLU A 148 -0.33 3.17 8.65
N ARG A 149 -1.22 4.09 8.21
CA ARG A 149 -0.88 5.25 7.39
C ARG A 149 -1.80 6.41 7.71
N LYS A 150 -1.26 7.63 7.63
CA LYS A 150 -2.09 8.84 7.66
C LYS A 150 -2.88 8.97 6.36
N ILE A 151 -4.10 9.47 6.44
CA ILE A 151 -4.95 9.69 5.28
C ILE A 151 -5.13 11.20 5.08
N ILE A 152 -4.77 11.70 3.91
CA ILE A 152 -4.96 13.10 3.53
C ILE A 152 -6.05 13.18 2.47
N ILE A 153 -7.12 13.92 2.77
CA ILE A 153 -8.22 14.17 1.83
C ILE A 153 -8.16 15.61 1.35
N ASN A 154 -7.80 15.78 0.08
CA ASN A 154 -7.84 17.06 -0.61
C ASN A 154 -9.22 17.24 -1.25
N ASN A 155 -9.97 18.25 -0.79
CA ASN A 155 -11.33 18.51 -1.26
C ASN A 155 -11.33 19.58 -2.35
N TYR A 156 -12.06 19.33 -3.43
CA TYR A 156 -12.19 20.24 -4.57
C TYR A 156 -13.66 20.37 -4.96
N GLU A 157 -14.13 21.61 -5.13
CA GLU A 157 -15.50 21.87 -5.60
C GLU A 157 -15.70 21.38 -7.03
N SER A 158 -14.69 21.53 -7.89
CA SER A 158 -14.74 21.09 -9.27
C SER A 158 -13.33 20.75 -9.77
N PHE A 159 -13.24 19.94 -10.82
CA PHE A 159 -11.96 19.49 -11.35
C PHE A 159 -11.17 20.66 -11.96
N GLU A 160 -11.85 21.63 -12.59
CA GLU A 160 -11.26 22.76 -13.30
C GLU A 160 -10.47 23.69 -12.36
N LYS A 161 -10.83 23.75 -11.07
CA LYS A 161 -10.17 24.61 -10.08
C LYS A 161 -8.82 24.08 -9.57
N ILE A 162 -8.45 22.85 -9.94
CA ILE A 162 -7.20 22.22 -9.51
C ILE A 162 -6.03 22.72 -10.38
N ASP A 163 -4.86 22.96 -9.78
CA ASP A 163 -3.63 23.28 -10.52
C ASP A 163 -3.29 22.19 -11.56
N LYS A 164 -2.70 22.59 -12.69
CA LYS A 164 -2.41 21.70 -13.82
C LYS A 164 -1.50 20.52 -13.44
N HIS A 165 -0.44 20.75 -12.67
CA HIS A 165 0.47 19.67 -12.28
C HIS A 165 -0.22 18.68 -11.35
N LEU A 166 -1.02 19.20 -10.41
CA LEU A 166 -1.77 18.38 -9.47
C LEU A 166 -2.90 17.60 -10.17
N LYS A 167 -3.58 18.19 -11.15
CA LYS A 167 -4.59 17.51 -11.99
C LYS A 167 -4.01 16.25 -12.63
N ASN A 168 -2.85 16.35 -13.26
CA ASN A 168 -2.22 15.21 -13.92
C ASN A 168 -1.89 14.10 -12.92
N ASN A 169 -1.38 14.45 -11.74
CA ASN A 169 -1.10 13.46 -10.70
C ASN A 169 -2.37 12.76 -10.21
N ILE A 170 -3.46 13.51 -10.02
CA ILE A 170 -4.77 12.95 -9.64
C ILE A 170 -5.31 12.04 -10.75
N LEU A 171 -5.29 12.48 -12.02
CA LEU A 171 -5.81 11.69 -13.15
C LEU A 171 -5.03 10.40 -13.40
N ASN A 172 -3.72 10.39 -13.11
CA ASN A 172 -2.90 9.18 -13.18
C ASN A 172 -3.16 8.20 -12.02
N GLY A 173 -3.97 8.60 -11.04
CA GLY A 173 -4.36 7.79 -9.89
C GLY A 173 -5.37 6.69 -10.22
N ILE A 174 -6.03 6.20 -9.18
CA ILE A 174 -7.06 5.16 -9.23
C ILE A 174 -8.38 5.77 -8.78
N ILE A 175 -9.35 5.81 -9.68
CA ILE A 175 -10.72 6.20 -9.33
C ILE A 175 -11.30 5.11 -8.43
N LEU A 176 -11.52 5.44 -7.16
CA LEU A 176 -12.16 4.54 -6.20
C LEU A 176 -13.69 4.59 -6.29
N LYS A 177 -14.23 5.77 -6.62
CA LYS A 177 -15.66 6.04 -6.73
C LYS A 177 -15.93 7.21 -7.67
N GLY A 178 -17.03 7.14 -8.41
CA GLY A 178 -17.50 8.22 -9.29
C GLY A 178 -16.80 8.22 -10.65
N ALA A 179 -16.78 9.37 -11.30
CA ALA A 179 -16.13 9.59 -12.58
C ALA A 179 -15.64 11.04 -12.68
N VAL A 180 -14.65 11.29 -13.53
CA VAL A 180 -14.23 12.65 -13.89
C VAL A 180 -14.87 13.00 -15.21
N GLU A 181 -15.66 14.07 -15.24
CA GLU A 181 -16.11 14.70 -16.49
C GLU A 181 -15.00 15.65 -16.96
N LEU A 182 -14.58 15.49 -18.21
CA LEU A 182 -13.48 16.24 -18.84
C LEU A 182 -14.01 17.32 -19.80
#